data_AF-A0A3D4G1A3-F1
#
_entry.id   AF-A0A3D4G1A3-F1
#
_cell.length_a   1.000
_cell.length_b   1.000
_cell.length_c   1.000
_cell.angle_alpha   90.00
_cell.angle_beta   90.00
_cell.angle_gamma   90.00
#
_symmetry.space_group_name_H-M   'P 1'
#
loop_
_entity.id
_entity.type
_entity.pdbx_description
1 polymer ?
#
loop_
_entity_poly.entity_id
_entity_poly.type
_entity_poly.pdbx_seq_one_letter_code
_entity_poly.pdbx_strand_id
1 'polypeptide(L)'
;MSESTVRRLSFYLRILEKTGDAGVDTLSSEELAERTGTTAAQVRKDLSLFGSFGKRGLGYAVPQLASELREILGLDRTWRVALVGGGRIGSALFEYGGFRHRGFEIVAVLDADPAKVGTIWGDVVLSDISNLEAVLRAESVDIVVLTIPAEAVPDVLDRVVAGGVRGILNFAPVQLRVPSDVTVKDVHMVMELEALSFALSQTGGE
;
A
#
# COMPACT_ATOMS: atom_id res chain seq x y z
N MET A 1 -11.77 -9.30 -7.45
CA MET A 1 -11.95 -9.14 -5.99
C MET A 1 -12.27 -7.69 -5.71
N SER A 2 -13.13 -7.37 -4.73
CA SER A 2 -13.40 -5.95 -4.45
C SER A 2 -12.24 -5.33 -3.68
N GLU A 3 -11.94 -4.06 -3.97
CA GLU A 3 -10.94 -3.28 -3.23
C GLU A 3 -11.25 -3.24 -1.72
N SER A 4 -12.54 -3.16 -1.39
CA SER A 4 -13.02 -3.22 0.00
C SER A 4 -12.67 -4.54 0.70
N THR A 5 -12.63 -5.66 -0.02
CA THR A 5 -12.23 -6.96 0.55
C THR A 5 -10.73 -6.98 0.81
N VAL A 6 -9.91 -6.56 -0.15
CA VAL A 6 -8.44 -6.48 0.02
C VAL A 6 -8.09 -5.59 1.22
N ARG A 7 -8.76 -4.43 1.36
CA ARG A 7 -8.57 -3.54 2.51
C ARG A 7 -8.91 -4.23 3.84
N ARG A 8 -10.02 -4.98 3.89
CA ARG A 8 -10.39 -5.75 5.10
C ARG A 8 -9.40 -6.85 5.41
N LEU A 9 -8.89 -7.58 4.41
CA LEU A 9 -7.84 -8.59 4.62
C LEU A 9 -6.57 -7.97 5.23
N SER A 10 -6.15 -6.80 4.75
CA SER A 10 -5.02 -6.07 5.34
C SER A 10 -5.25 -5.69 6.80
N PHE A 11 -6.49 -5.32 7.17
CA PHE A 11 -6.86 -5.08 8.57
C PHE A 11 -6.86 -6.36 9.41
N TYR A 12 -7.41 -7.46 8.88
CA TYR A 12 -7.36 -8.77 9.55
C TYR A 12 -5.93 -9.19 9.83
N LEU A 13 -5.04 -9.11 8.82
CA LEU A 13 -3.63 -9.43 8.98
C LEU A 13 -2.98 -8.61 10.10
N ARG A 14 -3.21 -7.28 10.13
CA ARG A 14 -2.67 -6.42 11.19
C ARG A 14 -3.14 -6.83 12.59
N ILE A 15 -4.40 -7.22 12.73
CA ILE A 15 -4.94 -7.69 14.02
C ILE A 15 -4.32 -9.03 14.39
N LEU A 16 -4.19 -9.95 13.44
CA LEU A 16 -3.61 -11.27 13.67
C LEU A 16 -2.15 -11.17 14.09
N GLU A 17 -1.34 -10.36 13.40
CA GLU A 17 0.06 -10.11 13.75
C GLU A 17 0.16 -9.56 15.19
N LYS A 18 -0.58 -8.49 15.50
CA LYS A 18 -0.59 -7.90 16.85
C LYS A 18 -1.05 -8.89 17.94
N THR A 19 -1.97 -9.78 17.59
CA THR A 19 -2.52 -10.76 18.54
C THR A 19 -1.58 -11.95 18.72
N GLY A 20 -0.89 -12.36 17.66
CA GLY A 20 0.19 -13.34 17.71
C GLY A 20 1.37 -12.86 18.55
N ASP A 21 1.76 -11.58 18.43
CA ASP A 21 2.79 -10.95 19.28
C ASP A 21 2.43 -10.99 20.77
N ALA A 22 1.13 -11.05 21.09
CA ALA A 22 0.61 -11.18 22.45
C ALA A 22 0.49 -12.64 22.93
N GLY A 23 0.92 -13.62 22.12
CA GLY A 23 0.91 -15.05 22.47
C GLY A 23 -0.46 -15.73 22.35
N VAL A 24 -1.38 -15.16 21.57
CA VAL A 24 -2.71 -15.76 21.36
C VAL A 24 -2.68 -16.71 20.16
N ASP A 25 -3.01 -17.97 20.38
CA ASP A 25 -2.94 -19.02 19.36
C ASP A 25 -4.17 -19.06 18.43
N THR A 26 -5.35 -18.66 18.93
CA THR A 26 -6.61 -18.75 18.19
C THR A 26 -7.47 -17.50 18.36
N LEU A 27 -8.20 -17.12 17.32
CA LEU A 27 -9.10 -15.98 17.36
C LEU A 27 -10.39 -16.25 16.56
N SER A 28 -11.54 -15.88 17.09
CA SER A 28 -12.86 -16.10 16.47
C SER A 28 -13.20 -15.05 15.41
N SER A 29 -14.21 -15.34 14.57
CA SER A 29 -14.74 -14.36 13.61
C SER A 29 -15.36 -13.15 14.29
N GLU A 30 -15.94 -13.34 15.46
CA GLU A 30 -16.55 -12.33 16.32
C GLU A 30 -15.49 -11.38 16.86
N GLU A 31 -14.38 -11.90 17.38
CA GLU A 31 -13.25 -11.09 17.85
C GLU A 31 -12.54 -10.33 16.72
N LEU A 32 -12.39 -10.93 15.53
CA LEU A 32 -11.87 -10.21 14.35
C LEU A 32 -12.81 -9.08 13.96
N ALA A 33 -14.12 -9.32 14.01
CA ALA A 33 -15.14 -8.38 13.58
C ALA A 33 -15.21 -7.14 14.49
N GLU A 34 -15.20 -7.34 15.80
CA GLU A 34 -15.17 -6.27 16.80
C GLU A 34 -13.98 -5.33 16.58
N ARG A 35 -12.80 -5.90 16.30
CA ARG A 35 -11.55 -5.14 16.12
C ARG A 35 -11.44 -4.45 14.76
N THR A 36 -12.21 -4.88 13.76
CA THR A 36 -12.21 -4.29 12.41
C THR A 36 -13.42 -3.40 12.12
N GLY A 37 -14.39 -3.31 13.03
CA GLY A 37 -15.63 -2.59 12.79
C GLY A 37 -16.48 -3.22 11.68
N THR A 38 -16.42 -4.54 11.52
CA THR A 38 -17.25 -5.29 10.56
C THR A 38 -18.10 -6.34 11.28
N THR A 39 -18.74 -7.26 10.54
CA THR A 39 -19.55 -8.33 11.13
C THR A 39 -18.82 -9.68 11.03
N ALA A 40 -19.06 -10.58 11.98
CA ALA A 40 -18.49 -11.93 11.93
C ALA A 40 -18.92 -12.70 10.65
N ALA A 41 -20.13 -12.42 10.15
CA ALA A 41 -20.61 -12.94 8.88
C ALA A 41 -19.76 -12.43 7.70
N GLN A 42 -19.38 -11.15 7.71
CA GLN A 42 -18.51 -10.58 6.68
C GLN A 42 -17.10 -11.16 6.75
N VAL A 43 -16.52 -11.31 7.95
CA VAL A 43 -15.21 -11.98 8.13
C VAL A 43 -15.21 -13.38 7.53
N ARG A 44 -16.21 -14.20 7.89
CA ARG A 44 -16.35 -15.56 7.35
C ARG A 44 -16.50 -15.57 5.83
N LYS A 45 -17.29 -14.65 5.29
CA LYS A 45 -17.49 -14.50 3.85
C LYS A 45 -16.18 -14.16 3.14
N ASP A 46 -15.44 -13.18 3.65
CA ASP A 46 -14.17 -12.75 3.04
C ASP A 46 -13.13 -13.87 3.06
N LEU A 47 -12.96 -14.53 4.20
CA LEU A 47 -12.02 -15.65 4.31
C LEU A 47 -12.45 -16.83 3.44
N SER A 48 -13.74 -17.14 3.35
CA SER A 48 -14.21 -18.27 2.52
C SER A 48 -13.87 -18.18 1.03
N LEU A 49 -13.53 -16.98 0.53
CA LEU A 49 -13.09 -16.77 -0.86
C LEU A 49 -11.75 -17.45 -1.17
N PHE A 50 -10.95 -17.76 -0.15
CA PHE A 50 -9.58 -18.26 -0.31
C PHE A 50 -9.37 -19.67 0.25
N GLY A 51 -10.45 -20.31 0.72
CA GLY A 51 -10.40 -21.64 1.31
C GLY A 51 -11.16 -21.73 2.63
N SER A 52 -11.00 -22.88 3.28
CA SER A 52 -11.61 -23.15 4.58
C SER A 52 -10.64 -22.77 5.69
N PHE A 53 -10.87 -21.60 6.28
CA PHE A 53 -10.10 -21.12 7.42
C PHE A 53 -10.79 -21.49 8.73
N GLY A 54 -10.02 -22.05 9.67
CA GLY A 54 -10.48 -22.35 11.02
C GLY A 54 -11.34 -23.61 11.17
N LYS A 55 -11.71 -23.92 12.41
CA LYS A 55 -12.60 -25.03 12.78
C LYS A 55 -13.82 -24.47 13.52
N ARG A 56 -15.02 -24.98 13.21
CA ARG A 56 -16.26 -24.57 13.91
C ARG A 56 -16.07 -24.73 15.42
N GLY A 57 -16.31 -23.66 16.18
CA GLY A 57 -16.18 -23.64 17.64
C GLY A 57 -14.76 -23.42 18.20
N LEU A 58 -13.73 -23.38 17.34
CA LEU A 58 -12.32 -23.20 17.75
C LEU A 58 -11.70 -21.89 17.22
N GLY A 59 -12.34 -21.25 16.24
CA GLY A 59 -11.80 -20.04 15.61
C GLY A 59 -10.71 -20.34 14.58
N TYR A 60 -9.91 -19.31 14.29
CA TYR A 60 -8.80 -19.33 13.35
C TYR A 60 -7.48 -19.46 14.11
N ALA A 61 -6.61 -20.37 13.67
CA ALA A 61 -5.24 -20.42 14.17
C ALA A 61 -4.50 -19.16 13.73
N VAL A 62 -4.08 -18.33 14.67
CA VAL A 62 -3.53 -16.99 14.41
C VAL A 62 -2.27 -17.05 13.54
N PRO A 63 -1.24 -17.86 13.84
CA PRO A 63 -0.02 -17.91 13.02
C PRO A 63 -0.30 -18.40 11.59
N GLN A 64 -1.17 -19.41 11.46
CA GLN A 64 -1.51 -19.99 10.16
C GLN A 64 -2.28 -18.98 9.29
N LEU A 65 -3.35 -18.39 9.83
CA LEU A 65 -4.16 -17.43 9.09
C LEU A 65 -3.35 -16.17 8.74
N ALA A 66 -2.49 -15.70 9.64
CA ALA A 66 -1.60 -14.57 9.34
C ALA A 66 -0.68 -14.90 8.15
N SER A 67 -0.05 -16.08 8.13
CA SER A 67 0.80 -16.53 7.03
C SER A 67 0.04 -16.60 5.70
N GLU A 68 -1.14 -17.22 5.70
CA GLU A 68 -1.97 -17.36 4.49
C GLU A 68 -2.44 -15.99 3.98
N LEU A 69 -2.83 -15.07 4.87
CA LEU A 69 -3.19 -13.70 4.47
C LEU A 69 -2.00 -12.92 3.91
N ARG A 70 -0.77 -13.14 4.41
CA ARG A 70 0.43 -12.54 3.82
C ARG A 70 0.64 -13.01 2.39
N GLU A 71 0.51 -14.30 2.12
CA GLU A 71 0.64 -14.87 0.78
C GLU A 71 -0.45 -14.31 -0.16
N ILE A 72 -1.71 -14.29 0.28
CA ILE A 72 -2.84 -13.73 -0.48
C ILE A 72 -2.62 -12.26 -0.85
N LEU A 73 -2.06 -11.47 0.08
CA LEU A 73 -1.74 -10.06 -0.14
C LEU A 73 -0.42 -9.84 -0.87
N GLY A 74 0.33 -10.90 -1.19
CA GLY A 74 1.65 -10.83 -1.83
C GLY A 74 2.73 -10.21 -0.95
N LEU A 75 2.61 -10.31 0.38
CA LEU A 75 3.55 -9.78 1.38
C LEU A 75 4.57 -10.84 1.85
N ASP A 76 4.65 -11.95 1.12
CA ASP A 76 5.63 -13.03 1.24
C ASP A 76 6.91 -12.77 0.43
N ARG A 77 6.93 -11.68 -0.34
CA ARG A 77 8.06 -11.22 -1.16
C ARG A 77 8.42 -9.75 -0.84
N THR A 78 9.56 -9.32 -1.35
CA THR A 78 9.93 -7.90 -1.37
C THR A 78 9.46 -7.26 -2.68
N TRP A 79 8.76 -6.14 -2.57
CA TRP A 79 8.40 -5.25 -3.66
C TRP A 79 9.40 -4.11 -3.73
N ARG A 80 10.02 -3.91 -4.90
CA ARG A 80 11.00 -2.85 -5.11
C ARG A 80 10.26 -1.58 -5.56
N VAL A 81 10.43 -0.51 -4.80
CA VAL A 81 9.68 0.74 -4.94
C VAL A 81 10.61 1.87 -5.35
N ALA A 82 10.24 2.62 -6.38
CA ALA A 82 10.87 3.90 -6.69
C ALA A 82 9.93 5.06 -6.33
N LEU A 83 10.50 6.11 -5.75
CA LEU A 83 9.81 7.34 -5.43
C LEU A 83 10.16 8.41 -6.47
N VAL A 84 9.16 8.96 -7.15
CA VAL A 84 9.37 10.04 -8.12
C VAL A 84 8.76 11.32 -7.54
N GLY A 85 9.63 12.30 -7.29
CA GLY A 85 9.30 13.56 -6.63
C GLY A 85 9.69 13.56 -5.15
N GLY A 86 10.94 13.88 -4.85
CA GLY A 86 11.50 14.03 -3.50
C GLY A 86 11.08 15.33 -2.81
N GLY A 87 9.82 15.75 -2.95
CA GLY A 87 9.23 16.86 -2.20
C GLY A 87 8.85 16.46 -0.78
N ARG A 88 8.04 17.27 -0.09
CA ARG A 88 7.62 17.02 1.31
C ARG A 88 6.91 15.67 1.49
N ILE A 89 6.01 15.32 0.58
CA ILE A 89 5.30 14.03 0.63
C ILE A 89 6.30 12.90 0.36
N GLY A 90 7.14 13.08 -0.66
CA GLY A 90 8.17 12.11 -1.04
C GLY A 90 9.13 11.78 0.11
N SER A 91 9.67 12.81 0.77
CA SER A 91 10.57 12.63 1.91
C SER A 91 9.87 11.97 3.11
N ALA A 92 8.63 12.37 3.41
CA ALA A 92 7.87 11.77 4.50
C ALA A 92 7.58 10.28 4.26
N LEU A 93 7.29 9.90 3.01
CA LEU A 93 7.10 8.50 2.63
C LEU A 93 8.40 7.71 2.69
N PHE A 94 9.53 8.31 2.33
CA PHE A 94 10.84 7.68 2.44
C PHE A 94 11.21 7.36 3.90
N GLU A 95 10.97 8.30 4.81
CA GLU A 95 11.25 8.15 6.24
C GLU A 95 10.28 7.19 6.95
N TYR A 96 9.18 6.82 6.30
CA TYR A 96 8.18 5.93 6.88
C TYR A 96 8.66 4.47 6.92
N GLY A 97 9.23 4.06 8.06
CA GLY A 97 9.74 2.69 8.28
C GLY A 97 8.71 1.57 8.12
N GLY A 98 7.40 1.88 8.13
CA GLY A 98 6.34 0.90 7.95
C GLY A 98 6.33 0.20 6.58
N PHE A 99 6.92 0.80 5.55
CA PHE A 99 7.06 0.15 4.24
C PHE A 99 7.99 -1.06 4.28
N ARG A 100 9.22 -0.89 4.80
CA ARG A 100 10.20 -1.97 4.88
C ARG A 100 9.66 -3.15 5.70
N HIS A 101 8.96 -2.89 6.81
CA HIS A 101 8.33 -3.93 7.63
C HIS A 101 7.22 -4.70 6.92
N ARG A 102 6.63 -4.13 5.87
CA ARG A 102 5.57 -4.74 5.06
C ARG A 102 6.09 -5.36 3.76
N GLY A 103 7.41 -5.43 3.56
CA GLY A 103 8.01 -5.97 2.35
C GLY A 103 8.07 -4.99 1.18
N PHE A 104 7.92 -3.68 1.44
CA PHE A 104 8.09 -2.64 0.42
C PHE A 104 9.43 -1.93 0.66
N GLU A 105 10.36 -2.10 -0.26
CA GLU A 105 11.69 -1.53 -0.17
C GLU A 105 11.82 -0.35 -1.13
N ILE A 106 12.06 0.86 -0.61
CA ILE A 106 12.37 2.00 -1.47
C ILE A 106 13.83 1.89 -1.90
N VAL A 107 14.04 1.61 -3.17
CA VAL A 107 15.35 1.33 -3.78
C VAL A 107 15.88 2.50 -4.61
N ALA A 108 15.00 3.43 -4.98
CA ALA A 108 15.36 4.61 -5.76
C ALA A 108 14.49 5.81 -5.40
N VAL A 109 15.09 6.99 -5.46
CA VAL A 109 14.40 8.29 -5.39
C VAL A 109 14.86 9.13 -6.57
N LEU A 110 13.92 9.69 -7.33
CA LEU A 110 14.19 10.54 -8.48
C LEU A 110 13.53 11.90 -8.33
N ASP A 111 14.24 12.96 -8.71
CA ASP A 111 13.73 14.33 -8.70
C ASP A 111 14.30 15.13 -9.89
N ALA A 112 13.59 16.19 -10.27
CA ALA A 112 14.03 17.11 -11.32
C ALA A 112 14.81 18.31 -10.75
N ASP A 113 14.73 18.55 -9.44
CA ASP A 113 15.44 19.63 -8.75
C ASP A 113 16.95 19.34 -8.65
N PRO A 114 17.82 20.09 -9.37
CA PRO A 114 19.25 19.86 -9.36
C PRO A 114 19.89 20.03 -7.97
N ALA A 115 19.24 20.76 -7.05
CA ALA A 115 19.73 20.91 -5.69
C ALA A 115 19.55 19.63 -4.85
N LYS A 116 18.65 18.73 -5.26
CA LYS A 116 18.41 17.44 -4.59
C LYS A 116 19.16 16.29 -5.24
N VAL A 117 19.40 16.36 -6.54
CA VAL A 117 20.14 15.32 -7.27
C VAL A 117 21.53 15.14 -6.64
N GLY A 118 21.89 13.89 -6.37
CA GLY A 118 23.15 13.53 -5.70
C GLY A 118 23.12 13.61 -4.17
N THR A 119 22.05 14.12 -3.56
CA THR A 119 21.87 14.02 -2.11
C THR A 119 21.55 12.58 -1.69
N ILE A 120 21.76 12.26 -0.42
CA ILE A 120 21.60 10.90 0.11
C ILE A 120 20.46 10.88 1.12
N TRP A 121 19.49 10.01 0.90
CA TRP A 121 18.44 9.69 1.86
C TRP A 121 18.66 8.26 2.33
N GLY A 122 19.03 8.09 3.61
CA GLY A 122 19.42 6.78 4.13
C GLY A 122 20.59 6.18 3.35
N ASP A 123 20.33 5.08 2.64
CA ASP A 123 21.24 4.36 1.76
C ASP A 123 20.99 4.62 0.25
N VAL A 124 20.05 5.52 -0.10
CA VAL A 124 19.66 5.81 -1.47
C VAL A 124 20.19 7.17 -1.92
N VAL A 125 20.90 7.20 -3.05
CA VAL A 125 21.33 8.45 -3.72
C VAL A 125 20.23 8.93 -4.65
N LEU A 126 19.83 10.20 -4.51
CA LEU A 126 18.80 10.80 -5.34
C LEU A 126 19.31 10.94 -6.77
N SER A 127 18.59 10.33 -7.70
CA SER A 127 18.92 10.35 -9.13
C SER A 127 18.17 11.45 -9.86
N ASP A 128 18.79 11.98 -10.91
CA ASP A 128 18.12 12.91 -11.82
C ASP A 128 16.99 12.19 -12.58
N ILE A 129 15.84 12.86 -12.71
CA ILE A 129 14.68 12.32 -13.43
C ILE A 129 14.97 11.96 -14.89
N SER A 130 15.99 12.54 -15.52
CA SER A 130 16.45 12.16 -16.86
C SER A 130 16.91 10.69 -16.93
N ASN A 131 17.30 10.08 -15.81
CA ASN A 131 17.73 8.67 -15.75
C ASN A 131 16.61 7.68 -15.41
N LEU A 132 15.34 8.13 -15.36
CA LEU A 132 14.21 7.34 -14.86
C LEU A 132 14.15 5.90 -15.39
N GLU A 133 14.06 5.71 -16.70
CA GLU A 133 13.90 4.38 -17.29
C GLU A 133 15.12 3.48 -17.04
N ALA A 134 16.32 4.07 -16.98
CA ALA A 134 17.54 3.34 -16.67
C ALA A 134 17.54 2.86 -15.21
N VAL A 135 17.17 3.73 -14.27
CA VAL A 135 17.06 3.41 -12.84
C VAL A 135 15.97 2.36 -12.61
N LEU A 136 14.78 2.53 -13.19
CA LEU A 136 13.67 1.59 -13.04
C LEU A 136 14.06 0.16 -13.48
N ARG A 137 14.80 0.04 -14.59
CA ARG A 137 15.29 -1.26 -15.08
C ARG A 137 16.44 -1.82 -14.25
N ALA A 138 17.44 -1.01 -13.96
CA ALA A 138 18.61 -1.44 -13.18
C ALA A 138 18.20 -1.93 -11.79
N GLU A 139 17.28 -1.21 -11.16
CA GLU A 139 16.74 -1.53 -9.85
C GLU A 139 15.55 -2.48 -9.92
N SER A 140 15.17 -3.03 -11.07
CA SER A 140 14.04 -3.98 -11.20
C SER A 140 12.78 -3.52 -10.44
N VAL A 141 12.38 -2.26 -10.63
CA VAL A 141 11.32 -1.63 -9.86
C VAL A 141 9.96 -2.21 -10.23
N ASP A 142 9.21 -2.65 -9.21
CA ASP A 142 7.84 -3.16 -9.37
C ASP A 142 6.79 -2.05 -9.29
N ILE A 143 7.00 -1.11 -8.37
CA ILE A 143 6.03 -0.07 -7.99
C ILE A 143 6.69 1.30 -8.05
N VAL A 144 6.02 2.26 -8.67
CA VAL A 144 6.38 3.69 -8.58
C VAL A 144 5.39 4.42 -7.70
N VAL A 145 5.90 5.22 -6.76
CA VAL A 145 5.12 6.20 -6.02
C VAL A 145 5.30 7.56 -6.69
N LEU A 146 4.22 8.14 -7.21
CA LEU A 146 4.24 9.44 -7.88
C LEU A 146 3.83 10.53 -6.88
N THR A 147 4.78 11.37 -6.49
CA THR A 147 4.61 12.52 -5.59
C THR A 147 5.02 13.83 -6.27
N ILE A 148 4.65 13.96 -7.55
CA ILE A 148 4.95 15.10 -8.43
C ILE A 148 3.73 16.00 -8.62
N PRO A 149 3.92 17.27 -9.03
CA PRO A 149 2.81 18.14 -9.36
C PRO A 149 2.11 17.70 -10.65
N ALA A 150 0.85 18.13 -10.85
CA ALA A 150 -0.02 17.70 -11.94
C ALA A 150 0.60 17.87 -13.33
N GLU A 151 1.26 19.01 -13.54
CA GLU A 151 1.88 19.39 -14.81
C GLU A 151 3.01 18.47 -15.24
N ALA A 152 3.67 17.78 -14.30
CA ALA A 152 4.77 16.87 -14.60
C ALA A 152 4.30 15.43 -14.88
N VAL A 153 3.04 15.11 -14.59
CA VAL A 153 2.53 13.74 -14.70
C VAL A 153 2.56 13.18 -16.12
N PRO A 154 2.12 13.89 -17.17
CA PRO A 154 2.12 13.34 -18.52
C PRO A 154 3.51 12.85 -18.96
N ASP A 155 4.53 13.68 -18.77
CA ASP A 155 5.90 13.38 -19.19
C ASP A 155 6.54 12.24 -18.38
N VAL A 156 6.20 12.13 -17.10
CA VAL A 156 6.74 11.09 -16.21
C VAL A 156 6.01 9.76 -16.39
N LEU A 157 4.70 9.78 -16.58
CA LEU A 157 3.86 8.57 -16.62
C LEU A 157 4.26 7.64 -17.77
N ASP A 158 4.43 8.18 -18.97
CA ASP A 158 4.81 7.41 -20.15
C ASP A 158 6.18 6.74 -19.95
N ARG A 159 7.10 7.43 -19.29
CA ARG A 159 8.45 6.93 -18.98
C ARG A 159 8.43 5.86 -17.89
N VAL A 160 7.57 5.99 -16.87
CA VAL A 160 7.32 4.95 -15.86
C VAL A 160 6.83 3.66 -16.52
N VAL A 161 5.85 3.79 -17.42
CA VAL A 161 5.31 2.64 -18.19
C VAL A 161 6.38 2.04 -19.09
N ALA A 162 7.15 2.85 -19.82
CA ALA A 162 8.26 2.40 -20.66
C ALA A 162 9.42 1.77 -19.86
N GLY A 163 9.52 2.10 -18.57
CA GLY A 163 10.42 1.47 -17.60
C GLY A 163 10.04 0.04 -17.21
N GLY A 164 8.84 -0.43 -17.58
CA GLY A 164 8.34 -1.77 -17.27
C GLY A 164 7.66 -1.89 -15.90
N VAL A 165 7.33 -0.77 -15.27
CA VAL A 165 6.67 -0.73 -13.96
C VAL A 165 5.21 -1.18 -14.10
N ARG A 166 4.76 -2.03 -13.17
CA ARG A 166 3.41 -2.62 -13.20
C ARG A 166 2.45 -2.06 -12.16
N GLY A 167 2.97 -1.38 -11.14
CA GLY A 167 2.18 -0.74 -10.09
C GLY A 167 2.50 0.74 -9.94
N ILE A 168 1.48 1.57 -9.79
CA ILE A 168 1.65 3.00 -9.50
C ILE A 168 0.79 3.38 -8.30
N LEU A 169 1.42 3.94 -7.26
CA LEU A 169 0.73 4.61 -6.16
C LEU A 169 0.73 6.12 -6.43
N ASN A 170 -0.41 6.67 -6.79
CA ASN A 170 -0.55 8.03 -7.28
C ASN A 170 -0.94 8.99 -6.13
N PHE A 171 -0.04 9.91 -5.79
CA PHE A 171 -0.33 11.06 -4.92
C PHE A 171 -0.49 12.36 -5.72
N ALA A 172 -0.28 12.34 -7.05
CA ALA A 172 -0.49 13.52 -7.87
C ALA A 172 -1.99 13.83 -7.97
N PRO A 173 -2.39 15.12 -8.01
CA PRO A 173 -3.79 15.53 -7.98
C PRO A 173 -4.47 15.42 -9.36
N VAL A 174 -4.20 14.32 -10.08
CA VAL A 174 -4.74 14.04 -11.41
C VAL A 174 -5.00 12.55 -11.57
N GLN A 175 -6.03 12.20 -12.33
CA GLN A 175 -6.32 10.82 -12.68
C GLN A 175 -5.36 10.35 -13.78
N LEU A 176 -4.70 9.22 -13.54
CA LEU A 176 -3.77 8.64 -14.51
C LEU A 176 -4.52 7.81 -15.55
N ARG A 177 -4.06 7.87 -16.80
CA ARG A 177 -4.49 6.96 -17.87
C ARG A 177 -3.31 6.06 -18.20
N VAL A 178 -3.46 4.77 -17.93
CA VAL A 178 -2.40 3.78 -18.13
C VAL A 178 -2.89 2.59 -18.96
N PRO A 179 -1.98 1.82 -19.58
CA PRO A 179 -2.28 0.54 -20.18
C PRO A 179 -2.92 -0.45 -19.19
N SER A 180 -3.64 -1.45 -19.70
CA SER A 180 -4.41 -2.41 -18.88
C SER A 180 -3.56 -3.34 -18.01
N ASP A 181 -2.28 -3.49 -18.33
CA ASP A 181 -1.30 -4.28 -17.59
C ASP A 181 -0.63 -3.50 -16.44
N VAL A 182 -0.95 -2.22 -16.29
CA VAL A 182 -0.48 -1.37 -15.19
C VAL A 182 -1.61 -1.09 -14.21
N THR A 183 -1.38 -1.42 -12.94
CA THR A 183 -2.33 -1.15 -11.85
C THR A 183 -2.03 0.20 -11.21
N VAL A 184 -3.04 1.08 -11.11
CA VAL A 184 -2.94 2.37 -10.45
C VAL A 184 -3.77 2.36 -9.17
N LYS A 185 -3.21 2.91 -8.09
CA LYS A 185 -3.94 3.22 -6.87
C LYS A 185 -3.79 4.68 -6.50
N ASP A 186 -4.88 5.43 -6.51
CA ASP A 186 -4.91 6.83 -6.12
C ASP A 186 -5.00 7.01 -4.59
N VAL A 187 -4.29 8.02 -4.09
CA VAL A 187 -4.34 8.47 -2.69
C VAL A 187 -4.91 9.88 -2.64
N HIS A 188 -6.12 10.01 -2.10
CA HIS A 188 -6.82 11.28 -1.97
C HIS A 188 -7.11 11.63 -0.51
N MET A 189 -6.16 12.28 0.16
CA MET A 189 -6.32 12.71 1.56
C MET A 189 -7.52 13.64 1.77
N VAL A 190 -7.89 14.45 0.77
CA VAL A 190 -9.07 15.33 0.83
C VAL A 190 -10.35 14.50 0.92
N MET A 191 -10.51 13.45 0.12
CA MET A 191 -11.69 12.60 0.15
C MET A 191 -11.83 11.86 1.50
N GLU A 192 -10.71 11.49 2.11
CA GLU A 192 -10.73 10.90 3.46
C GLU A 192 -11.22 11.91 4.52
N LEU A 193 -10.82 13.19 4.42
CA LEU A 193 -11.31 14.25 5.30
C LEU A 193 -12.79 14.58 5.06
N GLU A 194 -13.24 14.58 3.81
CA GLU A 194 -14.65 14.75 3.46
C GLU A 194 -15.52 13.64 4.06
N ALA A 195 -15.06 12.38 3.97
CA ALA A 195 -15.74 11.24 4.59
C ALA A 195 -15.83 11.37 6.12
N LEU A 196 -14.75 11.83 6.76
CA LEU A 196 -14.76 12.12 8.20
C LEU A 196 -15.73 13.25 8.55
N SER A 197 -15.72 14.35 7.78
CA SER A 197 -16.65 15.46 7.97
C SER A 197 -18.10 15.01 7.84
N PHE A 198 -18.40 14.15 6.87
CA PHE A 198 -19.74 13.58 6.72
C PHE A 198 -20.13 12.77 7.97
N ALA A 199 -19.29 11.84 8.42
CA ALA A 199 -19.56 11.03 9.61
C ALA A 199 -19.82 11.89 10.86
N LEU A 200 -19.02 12.94 11.08
CA LEU A 200 -19.21 13.87 12.20
C LEU A 200 -20.53 14.64 12.12
N SER A 201 -20.94 15.06 10.92
CA SER A 201 -22.21 15.77 10.73
C SER A 201 -23.45 14.89 10.95
N GLN A 202 -23.35 13.58 10.69
CA GLN A 202 -24.43 12.64 10.98
C GLN A 202 -24.56 12.32 12.48
N THR A 203 -23.48 12.48 13.25
CA THR A 203 -23.47 12.15 14.69
C THR A 203 -23.95 13.31 15.59
N GLY A 204 -24.08 14.52 15.04
CA GLY A 204 -24.59 15.71 15.74
C GLY A 204 -26.11 15.93 15.62
N GLY A 205 -26.85 14.95 15.09
CA GLY A 205 -28.28 15.00 14.80
C GLY A 205 -29.13 14.00 15.58
N GLU A 206 -28.75 13.70 16.83
CA GLU A 206 -29.60 13.02 17.83
C GLU A 206 -29.72 13.85 19.10
#